data_AF-A0A924IU13-F1
#
_entry.id   AF-A0A924IU13-F1
#
_cell.length_a   1.000
_cell.length_b   1.000
_cell.length_c   1.000
_cell.angle_alpha   90.00
_cell.angle_beta   90.00
_cell.angle_gamma   90.00
#
_symmetry.space_group_name_H-M   'P 1'
#
loop_
_entity.id
_entity.type
_entity.pdbx_description
1 polymer ?
#
loop_
_entity_poly.entity_id
_entity_poly.type
_entity_poly.pdbx_seq_one_letter_code
_entity_poly.pdbx_strand_id
1 'polypeptide(L)'
;MRPITKTTWPQIDGKNKNYKPHTIAKNDLEDNLDHYCSYCEVVSSDLEVEHVISRNQDASKAHDWDNFILACGRCNGKDNKSDKPVDENAIHFPHRNNTLLSFTYKEGGFVEVNRVLAGKSFSHATALLNLVGLDKIPGNAKYPKLNPNDTRWKHRRIAWEWAKKYLTEYEAGFKSAKNIVDFAVQKGFFSVWFSVFNAHKAVRALLVKKFVGTALNCFDNNFQLIPRNPSNTEDEI
;
A
#
# COMPACT_ATOMS: atom_id res chain seq x y z
N MET A 1 3.57 -3.11 2.02
CA MET A 1 2.53 -2.28 1.40
C MET A 1 3.19 -0.94 1.22
N ARG A 2 3.14 -0.32 0.04
CA ARG A 2 3.85 0.91 -0.29
C ARG A 2 3.44 2.02 0.69
N PRO A 3 4.38 2.66 1.39
CA PRO A 3 4.05 3.85 2.16
C PRO A 3 3.74 4.97 1.19
N ILE A 4 2.66 5.69 1.45
CA ILE A 4 2.16 6.73 0.58
C ILE A 4 2.20 8.10 1.26
N THR A 5 2.34 9.13 0.43
CA THR A 5 2.14 10.51 0.79
C THR A 5 1.27 11.17 -0.27
N LYS A 6 0.42 12.09 0.16
CA LYS A 6 -0.30 13.00 -0.72
C LYS A 6 0.31 14.39 -0.53
N THR A 7 0.04 15.28 -1.47
CA THR A 7 0.20 16.72 -1.28
C THR A 7 -0.71 17.21 -0.15
N THR A 8 -0.42 18.42 0.33
CA THR A 8 -1.31 19.15 1.24
C THR A 8 -2.71 19.29 0.62
N TRP A 9 -3.71 19.54 1.46
CA TRP A 9 -5.10 19.70 1.03
C TRP A 9 -5.21 20.56 -0.24
N PRO A 10 -5.72 20.02 -1.36
CA PRO A 10 -5.81 20.76 -2.62
C PRO A 10 -6.65 22.02 -2.49
N GLN A 11 -6.21 23.10 -3.14
CA GLN A 11 -6.87 24.42 -3.02
C GLN A 11 -7.43 24.91 -4.34
N ILE A 12 -8.51 25.71 -4.25
CA ILE A 12 -9.05 26.56 -5.32
C ILE A 12 -9.08 27.98 -4.75
N ASP A 13 -8.44 28.92 -5.45
CA ASP A 13 -8.36 30.33 -5.05
C ASP A 13 -7.89 30.54 -3.61
N GLY A 14 -6.87 29.77 -3.19
CA GLY A 14 -6.28 29.84 -1.84
C GLY A 14 -7.12 29.23 -0.72
N LYS A 15 -8.23 28.55 -1.05
CA LYS A 15 -9.10 27.86 -0.09
C LYS A 15 -9.09 26.37 -0.34
N ASN A 16 -9.13 25.57 0.73
CA ASN A 16 -9.25 24.13 0.64
C ASN A 16 -10.47 23.73 -0.20
N LYS A 17 -10.28 22.82 -1.16
CA LYS A 17 -11.37 22.22 -1.92
C LYS A 17 -12.36 21.57 -0.96
N ASN A 18 -13.64 21.83 -1.19
CA ASN A 18 -14.73 21.21 -0.44
C ASN A 18 -15.03 19.84 -1.03
N TYR A 19 -14.78 18.74 -0.32
CA TYR A 19 -15.05 17.38 -0.78
C TYR A 19 -16.43 16.86 -0.36
N LYS A 20 -17.49 17.60 -0.69
CA LYS A 20 -18.89 17.21 -0.48
C LYS A 20 -19.61 17.07 -1.83
N PRO A 21 -19.89 15.84 -2.32
CA PRO A 21 -19.64 14.54 -1.68
C PRO A 21 -18.16 14.11 -1.72
N HIS A 22 -17.71 13.21 -0.85
CA HIS A 22 -16.30 12.76 -0.79
C HIS A 22 -15.74 12.24 -2.13
N THR A 23 -16.59 11.70 -3.01
CA THR A 23 -16.19 11.13 -4.30
C THR A 23 -15.52 12.15 -5.24
N ILE A 24 -15.74 13.45 -5.06
CA ILE A 24 -15.03 14.47 -5.84
C ILE A 24 -13.54 14.56 -5.52
N ALA A 25 -13.07 13.94 -4.44
CA ALA A 25 -11.64 13.79 -4.14
C ALA A 25 -10.93 12.78 -5.06
N LYS A 26 -11.67 11.99 -5.86
CA LYS A 26 -11.10 10.89 -6.65
C LYS A 26 -9.96 11.35 -7.57
N ASN A 27 -10.22 12.36 -8.41
CA ASN A 27 -9.22 12.83 -9.37
C ASN A 27 -7.99 13.40 -8.66
N ASP A 28 -8.19 14.21 -7.61
CA ASP A 28 -7.07 14.75 -6.83
C ASP A 28 -6.25 13.62 -6.18
N LEU A 29 -6.90 12.54 -5.71
CA LEU A 29 -6.20 11.38 -5.16
C LEU A 29 -5.44 10.60 -6.24
N GLU A 30 -6.02 10.40 -7.42
CA GLU A 30 -5.37 9.72 -8.56
C GLU A 30 -4.16 10.53 -9.05
N ASP A 31 -4.24 11.86 -9.08
CA ASP A 31 -3.09 12.72 -9.40
C ASP A 31 -1.96 12.58 -8.37
N ASN A 32 -2.30 12.27 -7.12
CA ASN A 32 -1.33 12.14 -6.02
C ASN A 32 -0.78 10.73 -5.84
N LEU A 33 -1.59 9.70 -6.12
CA LEU A 33 -1.30 8.30 -5.76
C LEU A 33 -1.25 7.37 -6.97
N ASP A 34 -1.60 7.87 -8.15
CA ASP A 34 -1.89 7.10 -9.37
C ASP A 34 -2.98 6.03 -9.13
N HIS A 35 -3.18 5.16 -10.09
CA HIS A 35 -4.25 4.17 -10.11
C HIS A 35 -3.89 2.92 -9.30
N TYR A 36 -3.20 3.08 -8.17
CA TYR A 36 -2.86 1.98 -7.25
C TYR A 36 -3.78 1.95 -6.03
N CYS A 37 -4.34 0.77 -5.73
CA CYS A 37 -4.95 0.57 -4.43
C CYS A 37 -3.90 0.76 -3.32
N SER A 38 -4.14 1.67 -2.40
CA SER A 38 -3.22 2.02 -1.30
C SER A 38 -2.94 0.83 -0.38
N TYR A 39 -3.83 -0.16 -0.35
CA TYR A 39 -3.67 -1.38 0.46
C TYR A 39 -3.01 -2.52 -0.29
N CYS A 40 -3.65 -3.05 -1.33
CA CYS A 40 -3.15 -4.26 -2.00
C CYS A 40 -2.22 -3.99 -3.19
N GLU A 41 -2.11 -2.72 -3.61
CA GLU A 41 -1.26 -2.23 -4.70
C GLU A 41 -1.64 -2.72 -6.10
N VAL A 42 -2.85 -3.27 -6.25
CA VAL A 42 -3.39 -3.58 -7.57
C VAL A 42 -3.60 -2.28 -8.34
N VAL A 43 -3.23 -2.27 -9.63
CA VAL A 43 -3.61 -1.21 -10.56
C VAL A 43 -5.05 -1.42 -11.00
N SER A 44 -5.88 -0.37 -10.96
CA SER A 44 -7.28 -0.45 -11.35
C SER A 44 -7.85 0.93 -11.71
N SER A 45 -8.70 1.01 -12.73
CA SER A 45 -9.54 2.20 -12.98
C SER A 45 -10.70 2.31 -11.97
N ASP A 46 -11.09 1.18 -11.39
CA ASP A 46 -12.24 1.07 -10.49
C ASP A 46 -11.86 1.32 -9.02
N LEU A 47 -10.86 2.16 -8.77
CA LEU A 47 -10.53 2.59 -7.41
C LEU A 47 -11.58 3.59 -6.90
N GLU A 48 -11.81 3.53 -5.60
CA GLU A 48 -12.76 4.36 -4.88
C GLU A 48 -12.03 5.24 -3.87
N VAL A 49 -12.63 6.39 -3.56
CA VAL A 49 -12.23 7.22 -2.43
C VAL A 49 -12.61 6.47 -1.16
N GLU A 50 -11.60 6.05 -0.40
CA GLU A 50 -11.78 5.34 0.84
C GLU A 50 -11.56 6.24 2.06
N HIS A 51 -12.49 6.15 3.01
CA HIS A 51 -12.38 6.78 4.33
C HIS A 51 -11.58 5.87 5.26
N VAL A 52 -10.40 6.28 5.70
CA VAL A 52 -9.60 5.52 6.68
C VAL A 52 -10.41 5.31 7.97
N ILE A 53 -10.98 6.38 8.50
CA ILE A 53 -12.01 6.37 9.55
C ILE A 53 -13.36 6.57 8.86
N SER A 54 -14.23 5.57 8.95
CA SER A 54 -15.56 5.60 8.32
C SER A 54 -16.38 6.79 8.81
N ARG A 55 -17.17 7.39 7.91
CA ARG A 55 -18.17 8.43 8.27
C ARG A 55 -19.22 7.94 9.28
N ASN A 56 -19.45 6.63 9.38
CA ASN A 56 -20.34 6.04 10.38
C ASN A 56 -19.70 6.04 11.77
N GLN A 57 -18.36 5.98 11.83
CA GLN A 57 -17.59 6.04 13.08
C GLN A 57 -17.38 7.50 13.52
N ASP A 58 -17.02 8.38 12.58
CA ASP A 58 -16.82 9.80 12.85
C ASP A 58 -17.32 10.66 11.67
N ALA A 59 -18.43 11.35 11.88
CA ALA A 59 -19.05 12.20 10.86
C ALA A 59 -18.19 13.43 10.50
N SER A 60 -17.32 13.90 11.40
CA SER A 60 -16.43 15.04 11.13
C SER A 60 -15.38 14.71 10.06
N LYS A 61 -15.07 13.41 9.91
CA LYS A 61 -14.09 12.87 8.96
C LYS A 61 -14.67 12.55 7.57
N ALA A 62 -15.96 12.79 7.37
CA ALA A 62 -16.67 12.43 6.14
C ALA A 62 -16.16 13.16 4.88
N HIS A 63 -15.57 14.35 5.05
CA HIS A 63 -15.09 15.26 3.99
C HIS A 63 -13.62 15.68 4.17
N ASP A 64 -12.88 14.95 5.02
CA ASP A 64 -11.51 15.27 5.42
C ASP A 64 -10.50 14.65 4.42
N TRP A 65 -9.73 15.50 3.73
CA TRP A 65 -8.70 15.08 2.78
C TRP A 65 -7.69 14.11 3.39
N ASP A 66 -7.28 14.37 4.63
CA ASP A 66 -6.24 13.57 5.29
C ASP A 66 -6.76 12.17 5.63
N ASN A 67 -8.08 12.03 5.77
CA ASN A 67 -8.77 10.76 5.98
C ASN A 67 -9.01 9.96 4.69
N PHE A 68 -8.69 10.50 3.50
CA PHE A 68 -8.96 9.83 2.22
C PHE A 68 -7.77 9.12 1.60
N ILE A 69 -7.97 7.94 1.05
CA ILE A 69 -6.98 7.24 0.21
C ILE A 69 -7.68 6.56 -0.97
N LEU A 70 -6.94 6.00 -1.93
CA LEU A 70 -7.53 5.14 -2.96
C LEU A 70 -7.54 3.68 -2.52
N ALA A 71 -8.67 3.00 -2.66
CA ALA A 71 -8.78 1.57 -2.41
C ALA A 71 -9.60 0.87 -3.49
N CYS A 72 -9.28 -0.40 -3.77
CA CYS A 72 -10.12 -1.23 -4.62
C CYS A 72 -11.28 -1.82 -3.81
N GLY A 73 -12.39 -2.16 -4.48
CA GLY A 73 -13.58 -2.73 -3.84
C GLY A 73 -13.34 -4.04 -3.07
N ARG A 74 -12.23 -4.76 -3.34
CA ARG A 74 -11.84 -5.91 -2.51
C ARG A 74 -11.26 -5.49 -1.18
N CYS A 75 -10.40 -4.47 -1.11
CA CYS A 75 -9.87 -4.00 0.18
C CYS A 75 -10.92 -3.20 0.95
N ASN A 76 -11.71 -2.40 0.24
CA ASN A 76 -12.74 -1.55 0.83
C ASN A 76 -14.07 -2.27 1.12
N GLY A 77 -14.36 -3.39 0.44
CA GLY A 77 -15.66 -4.04 0.54
C GLY A 77 -15.96 -4.68 1.90
N LYS A 78 -17.23 -5.09 2.06
CA LYS A 78 -17.81 -5.70 3.28
C LYS A 78 -17.02 -6.90 3.83
N ASP A 79 -16.37 -7.68 2.96
CA ASP A 79 -15.54 -8.81 3.37
C ASP A 79 -14.26 -8.38 4.11
N ASN A 80 -13.84 -7.13 3.96
CA ASN A 80 -12.59 -6.55 4.46
C ASN A 80 -12.86 -5.24 5.22
N LYS A 81 -12.36 -4.08 4.79
CA LYS A 81 -12.39 -2.87 5.62
C LYS A 81 -13.81 -2.32 5.84
N SER A 82 -14.54 -1.95 4.79
CA SER A 82 -15.88 -1.37 4.89
C SER A 82 -15.92 -0.27 5.96
N ASP A 83 -16.96 -0.25 6.75
CA ASP A 83 -17.20 0.60 7.91
C ASP A 83 -16.77 -0.05 9.23
N LYS A 84 -15.87 -1.06 9.20
CA LYS A 84 -15.32 -1.62 10.44
C LYS A 84 -14.63 -0.51 11.24
N PRO A 85 -14.83 -0.46 12.57
CA PRO A 85 -14.17 0.53 13.41
C PRO A 85 -12.65 0.47 13.30
N VAL A 86 -12.03 1.63 13.21
CA VAL A 86 -10.59 1.83 13.09
C VAL A 86 -10.12 2.73 14.23
N ASP A 87 -9.16 2.26 15.03
CA ASP A 87 -8.34 3.13 15.87
C ASP A 87 -7.02 3.39 15.14
N GLU A 88 -6.84 4.62 14.69
CA GLU A 88 -5.66 5.05 13.94
C GLU A 88 -4.36 5.03 14.76
N ASN A 89 -4.45 4.93 16.09
CA ASN A 89 -3.28 4.78 16.97
C ASN A 89 -2.96 3.31 17.28
N ALA A 90 -3.80 2.37 16.84
CA ALA A 90 -3.64 0.93 17.07
C ALA A 90 -3.48 0.11 15.76
N ILE A 91 -3.36 0.78 14.62
CA ILE A 91 -3.29 0.15 13.29
C ILE A 91 -2.28 0.91 12.43
N HIS A 92 -1.37 0.19 11.78
CA HIS A 92 -0.51 0.82 10.77
C HIS A 92 -1.35 1.18 9.55
N PHE A 93 -1.09 2.34 8.95
CA PHE A 93 -1.68 2.71 7.65
C PHE A 93 -0.61 3.22 6.69
N PRO A 94 -0.76 2.97 5.37
CA PRO A 94 0.28 3.33 4.41
C PRO A 94 0.53 4.84 4.33
N HIS A 95 -0.47 5.68 4.66
CA HIS A 95 -0.33 7.14 4.69
C HIS A 95 0.25 7.68 6.02
N ARG A 96 0.41 6.84 7.04
CA ARG A 96 0.91 7.22 8.39
C ARG A 96 2.18 6.50 8.83
N ASN A 97 2.46 5.33 8.26
CA ASN A 97 3.54 4.44 8.66
C ASN A 97 4.31 3.94 7.43
N ASN A 98 5.55 3.49 7.63
CA ASN A 98 6.28 2.73 6.62
C ASN A 98 5.79 1.28 6.54
N THR A 99 4.63 1.07 5.90
CA THR A 99 4.02 -0.27 5.82
C THR A 99 4.78 -1.29 4.96
N LEU A 100 5.94 -0.95 4.41
CA LEU A 100 6.88 -1.94 3.86
C LEU A 100 7.66 -2.64 4.98
N LEU A 101 7.90 -1.98 6.11
CA LEU A 101 8.48 -2.63 7.29
C LEU A 101 7.46 -3.52 8.00
N SER A 102 6.15 -3.21 7.89
CA SER A 102 5.04 -4.00 8.47
C SER A 102 4.95 -5.43 7.94
N PHE A 103 5.31 -5.67 6.67
CA PHE A 103 4.94 -6.90 5.98
C PHE A 103 6.10 -7.51 5.20
N THR A 104 6.16 -8.84 5.23
CA THR A 104 7.01 -9.63 4.35
C THR A 104 6.20 -10.15 3.17
N TYR A 105 6.73 -9.95 1.96
CA TYR A 105 6.16 -10.44 0.71
C TYR A 105 6.95 -11.64 0.24
N LYS A 106 6.27 -12.73 -0.12
CA LYS A 106 6.90 -13.99 -0.53
C LYS A 106 6.39 -14.47 -1.87
N GLU A 107 7.19 -15.36 -2.47
CA GLU A 107 6.83 -16.12 -3.65
C GLU A 107 5.48 -16.82 -3.47
N GLY A 108 4.68 -16.91 -4.54
CA GLY A 108 3.31 -17.42 -4.48
C GLY A 108 2.26 -16.36 -4.13
N GLY A 109 2.66 -15.10 -3.90
CA GLY A 109 1.75 -13.99 -3.61
C GLY A 109 1.33 -13.90 -2.15
N PHE A 110 2.08 -14.55 -1.25
CA PHE A 110 1.82 -14.55 0.18
C PHE A 110 2.27 -13.24 0.82
N VAL A 111 1.52 -12.82 1.83
CA VAL A 111 1.83 -11.66 2.66
C VAL A 111 1.67 -12.04 4.12
N GLU A 112 2.69 -11.74 4.92
CA GLU A 112 2.70 -12.00 6.35
C GLU A 112 3.17 -10.75 7.10
N VAL A 113 2.82 -10.65 8.38
CA VAL A 113 3.43 -9.64 9.26
C VAL A 113 4.93 -9.92 9.36
N ASN A 114 5.74 -8.86 9.24
CA ASN A 114 7.18 -8.97 9.39
C ASN A 114 7.52 -9.43 10.81
N ARG A 115 8.13 -10.62 10.93
CA ARG A 115 8.45 -11.27 12.21
C ARG A 115 9.59 -10.60 12.98
N VAL A 116 10.31 -9.66 12.36
CA VAL A 116 11.30 -8.82 13.05
C VAL A 116 10.61 -7.81 13.97
N LEU A 117 9.35 -7.45 13.68
CA LEU A 117 8.59 -6.54 14.55
C LEU A 117 8.21 -7.23 15.86
N ALA A 118 8.16 -6.43 16.92
CA ALA A 118 7.69 -6.82 18.24
C ALA A 118 6.72 -5.77 18.81
N GLY A 119 6.13 -6.04 19.97
CA GLY A 119 5.31 -5.07 20.70
C GLY A 119 4.17 -4.47 19.87
N LYS A 120 4.00 -3.14 19.99
CA LYS A 120 2.93 -2.40 19.29
C LYS A 120 3.10 -2.44 17.77
N SER A 121 4.31 -2.31 17.23
CA SER A 121 4.52 -2.41 15.79
C SER A 121 4.02 -3.74 15.20
N PHE A 122 4.24 -4.86 15.92
CA PHE A 122 3.73 -6.16 15.47
C PHE A 122 2.19 -6.24 15.57
N SER A 123 1.60 -5.78 16.66
CA SER A 123 0.14 -5.81 16.84
C SER A 123 -0.58 -4.88 15.85
N HIS A 124 -0.06 -3.69 15.61
CA HIS A 124 -0.62 -2.71 14.67
C HIS A 124 -0.49 -3.17 13.22
N ALA A 125 0.64 -3.80 12.84
CA ALA A 125 0.79 -4.43 11.53
C ALA A 125 -0.20 -5.62 11.36
N THR A 126 -0.37 -6.42 12.41
CA THR A 126 -1.36 -7.53 12.42
C THR A 126 -2.79 -7.01 12.27
N ALA A 127 -3.13 -5.91 12.95
CA ALA A 127 -4.43 -5.28 12.85
C ALA A 127 -4.71 -4.79 11.42
N LEU A 128 -3.74 -4.16 10.76
CA LEU A 128 -3.88 -3.78 9.34
C LEU A 128 -4.07 -5.01 8.44
N LEU A 129 -3.25 -6.05 8.60
CA LEU A 129 -3.35 -7.29 7.81
C LEU A 129 -4.76 -7.88 7.90
N ASN A 130 -5.31 -7.92 9.12
CA ASN A 130 -6.64 -8.45 9.41
C ASN A 130 -7.76 -7.55 8.88
N LEU A 131 -7.60 -6.22 9.01
CA LEU A 131 -8.59 -5.23 8.57
C LEU A 131 -8.85 -5.37 7.07
N VAL A 132 -7.79 -5.42 6.25
CA VAL A 132 -7.92 -5.50 4.79
C VAL A 132 -7.84 -6.92 4.23
N GLY A 133 -7.62 -7.91 5.10
CA GLY A 133 -7.51 -9.33 4.75
C GLY A 133 -6.48 -9.60 3.66
N LEU A 134 -5.26 -9.07 3.79
CA LEU A 134 -4.24 -9.15 2.72
C LEU A 134 -3.62 -10.54 2.59
N ASP A 135 -3.76 -11.37 3.63
CA ASP A 135 -3.34 -12.78 3.74
C ASP A 135 -4.44 -13.79 3.30
N LYS A 136 -5.53 -13.29 2.72
CA LYS A 136 -6.61 -14.13 2.16
C LYS A 136 -6.13 -14.86 0.91
N ILE A 137 -5.87 -16.15 1.06
CA ILE A 137 -5.39 -17.06 0.01
C ILE A 137 -6.08 -18.43 0.12
N PRO A 138 -6.20 -19.21 -0.97
CA PRO A 138 -6.72 -20.58 -0.91
C PRO A 138 -5.89 -21.45 0.02
N GLY A 139 -6.55 -22.25 0.85
CA GLY A 139 -5.90 -23.13 1.83
C GLY A 139 -5.45 -22.46 3.13
N ASN A 140 -5.62 -21.15 3.29
CA ASN A 140 -5.38 -20.49 4.58
C ASN A 140 -6.49 -20.87 5.58
N ALA A 141 -6.13 -21.61 6.64
CA ALA A 141 -7.05 -22.09 7.68
C ALA A 141 -7.81 -20.96 8.41
N LYS A 142 -7.27 -19.73 8.43
CA LYS A 142 -7.94 -18.54 8.97
C LYS A 142 -9.19 -18.16 8.15
N TYR A 143 -9.25 -18.57 6.88
CA TYR A 143 -10.31 -18.24 5.94
C TYR A 143 -10.92 -19.53 5.34
N PRO A 144 -11.63 -20.34 6.14
CA PRO A 144 -12.18 -21.62 5.67
C PRO A 144 -13.22 -21.43 4.56
N LYS A 145 -13.86 -20.25 4.49
CA LYS A 145 -14.78 -19.83 3.42
C LYS A 145 -14.22 -18.62 2.70
N LEU A 146 -13.17 -18.82 1.90
CA LEU A 146 -12.61 -17.76 1.07
C LEU A 146 -13.63 -17.36 -0.01
N ASN A 147 -13.84 -16.06 -0.19
CA ASN A 147 -14.59 -15.55 -1.33
C ASN A 147 -13.83 -15.93 -2.62
N PRO A 148 -14.41 -16.75 -3.53
CA PRO A 148 -13.70 -17.20 -4.73
C PRO A 148 -13.33 -16.05 -5.67
N ASN A 149 -13.99 -14.90 -5.54
CA ASN A 149 -13.71 -13.70 -6.32
C ASN A 149 -12.61 -12.81 -5.71
N ASP A 150 -12.05 -13.16 -4.54
CA ASP A 150 -10.87 -12.50 -3.99
C ASP A 150 -9.59 -13.07 -4.61
N THR A 151 -9.21 -12.51 -5.77
CA THR A 151 -8.04 -12.92 -6.56
C THR A 151 -6.80 -12.10 -6.29
N ARG A 152 -6.80 -11.24 -5.25
CA ARG A 152 -5.67 -10.32 -4.96
C ARG A 152 -4.35 -11.06 -4.80
N TRP A 153 -4.37 -12.23 -4.17
CA TRP A 153 -3.20 -13.10 -4.02
C TRP A 153 -2.66 -13.60 -5.36
N LYS A 154 -3.54 -13.95 -6.29
CA LYS A 154 -3.17 -14.43 -7.63
C LYS A 154 -2.50 -13.32 -8.44
N HIS A 155 -3.01 -12.10 -8.35
CA HIS A 155 -2.41 -10.96 -9.04
C HIS A 155 -1.02 -10.65 -8.46
N ARG A 156 -0.88 -10.72 -7.13
CA ARG A 156 0.42 -10.58 -6.45
C ARG A 156 1.41 -11.68 -6.84
N ARG A 157 0.96 -12.94 -6.93
CA ARG A 157 1.75 -14.07 -7.41
C ARG A 157 2.28 -13.82 -8.82
N ILE A 158 1.41 -13.41 -9.74
CA ILE A 158 1.78 -13.11 -11.12
C ILE A 158 2.81 -11.97 -11.17
N ALA A 159 2.64 -10.92 -10.36
CA ALA A 159 3.63 -9.84 -10.25
C ALA A 159 4.99 -10.36 -9.74
N TRP A 160 4.99 -11.30 -8.79
CA TRP A 160 6.22 -11.91 -8.28
C TRP A 160 6.93 -12.73 -9.35
N GLU A 161 6.19 -13.52 -10.13
CA GLU A 161 6.73 -14.31 -11.25
C GLU A 161 7.39 -13.41 -12.30
N TRP A 162 6.74 -12.30 -12.65
CA TRP A 162 7.34 -11.29 -13.54
C TRP A 162 8.58 -10.66 -12.93
N ALA A 163 8.54 -10.28 -11.66
CA ALA A 163 9.68 -9.69 -10.98
C ALA A 163 10.88 -10.64 -10.94
N LYS A 164 10.66 -11.92 -10.66
CA LYS A 164 11.71 -12.95 -10.65
C LYS A 164 12.30 -13.17 -12.05
N LYS A 165 11.46 -13.25 -13.08
CA LYS A 165 11.94 -13.31 -14.48
C LYS A 165 12.82 -12.11 -14.82
N TYR A 166 12.35 -10.91 -14.49
CA TYR A 166 13.06 -9.67 -14.82
C TYR A 166 14.33 -9.48 -14.00
N LEU A 167 14.38 -10.01 -12.79
CA LEU A 167 15.60 -10.07 -11.98
C LEU A 167 16.69 -10.84 -12.71
N THR A 168 16.37 -12.04 -13.20
CA THR A 168 17.32 -12.87 -13.97
C THR A 168 17.78 -12.17 -15.25
N GLU A 169 16.85 -11.55 -16.00
CA GLU A 169 17.20 -10.81 -17.22
C GLU A 169 18.05 -9.56 -16.93
N TYR A 170 17.82 -8.88 -15.79
CA TYR A 170 18.63 -7.74 -15.35
C TYR A 170 20.04 -8.15 -14.93
N GLU A 171 20.17 -9.21 -14.14
CA GLU A 171 21.47 -9.73 -13.69
C GLU A 171 22.31 -10.29 -14.84
N ALA A 172 21.66 -10.79 -15.90
CA ALA A 172 22.32 -11.18 -17.14
C ALA A 172 22.60 -10.00 -18.11
N GLY A 173 22.21 -8.77 -17.76
CA GLY A 173 22.44 -7.58 -18.58
C GLY A 173 21.48 -7.36 -19.75
N PHE A 174 20.42 -8.17 -19.88
CA PHE A 174 19.41 -8.05 -20.94
C PHE A 174 18.37 -6.96 -20.67
N LYS A 175 18.23 -6.51 -19.43
CA LYS A 175 17.32 -5.41 -19.04
C LYS A 175 18.05 -4.37 -18.22
N SER A 176 17.69 -3.11 -18.44
CA SER A 176 18.08 -2.02 -17.54
C SER A 176 17.10 -1.88 -16.37
N ALA A 177 17.52 -1.20 -15.31
CA ALA A 177 16.65 -0.86 -14.19
C ALA A 177 15.42 -0.04 -14.64
N LYS A 178 15.58 0.81 -15.67
CA LYS A 178 14.49 1.57 -16.28
C LYS A 178 13.44 0.65 -16.90
N ASN A 179 13.87 -0.37 -17.68
CA ASN A 179 12.93 -1.30 -18.31
C ASN A 179 12.11 -2.08 -17.28
N ILE A 180 12.72 -2.44 -16.14
CA ILE A 180 12.03 -3.11 -15.05
C ILE A 180 10.96 -2.20 -14.45
N VAL A 181 11.35 -0.96 -14.08
CA VAL A 181 10.46 -0.06 -13.37
C VAL A 181 9.33 0.46 -14.26
N ASP A 182 9.59 0.74 -15.53
CA ASP A 182 8.54 1.13 -16.49
C ASP A 182 7.45 0.05 -16.62
N PHE A 183 7.83 -1.23 -16.52
CA PHE A 183 6.89 -2.34 -16.49
C PHE A 183 6.20 -2.47 -15.13
N ALA A 184 6.95 -2.34 -14.03
CA ALA A 184 6.42 -2.43 -12.67
C ALA A 184 5.31 -1.39 -12.43
N VAL A 185 5.52 -0.14 -12.85
CA VAL A 185 4.54 0.96 -12.74
C VAL A 185 3.22 0.60 -13.43
N GLN A 186 3.26 -0.06 -14.59
CA GLN A 186 2.04 -0.50 -15.30
C GLN A 186 1.33 -1.67 -14.60
N LYS A 187 2.03 -2.46 -13.78
CA LYS A 187 1.48 -3.64 -13.10
C LYS A 187 1.06 -3.39 -11.66
N GLY A 188 1.59 -2.36 -11.01
CA GLY A 188 1.43 -2.15 -9.58
C GLY A 188 2.30 -3.08 -8.76
N PHE A 189 1.84 -3.42 -7.56
CA PHE A 189 2.52 -4.31 -6.63
C PHE A 189 3.94 -3.85 -6.28
N PHE A 190 4.12 -2.54 -6.03
CA PHE A 190 5.39 -1.94 -5.62
C PHE A 190 6.15 -2.81 -4.62
N SER A 191 5.48 -3.32 -3.59
CA SER A 191 6.13 -4.08 -2.52
C SER A 191 6.75 -5.37 -3.03
N VAL A 192 6.13 -6.02 -4.03
CA VAL A 192 6.67 -7.23 -4.66
C VAL A 192 7.96 -6.90 -5.40
N TRP A 193 7.93 -5.89 -6.28
CA TRP A 193 9.12 -5.47 -7.03
C TRP A 193 10.25 -5.03 -6.09
N PHE A 194 9.91 -4.26 -5.05
CA PHE A 194 10.89 -3.79 -4.07
C PHE A 194 11.51 -4.95 -3.27
N SER A 195 10.71 -5.96 -2.89
CA SER A 195 11.20 -7.15 -2.19
C SER A 195 12.08 -8.04 -3.08
N VAL A 196 11.69 -8.26 -4.34
CA VAL A 196 12.47 -9.10 -5.27
C VAL A 196 13.80 -8.46 -5.64
N PHE A 197 13.83 -7.13 -5.80
CA PHE A 197 15.04 -6.37 -6.15
C PHE A 197 15.77 -5.79 -4.92
N ASN A 198 15.66 -6.41 -3.74
CA ASN A 198 16.23 -5.87 -2.50
C ASN A 198 17.75 -5.61 -2.58
N ALA A 199 18.50 -6.46 -3.29
CA ALA A 199 19.95 -6.35 -3.46
C ALA A 199 20.34 -5.27 -4.49
N HIS A 200 19.37 -4.74 -5.25
CA HIS A 200 19.62 -3.92 -6.44
C HIS A 200 19.22 -2.46 -6.22
N LYS A 201 20.13 -1.66 -5.64
CA LYS A 201 19.91 -0.23 -5.31
C LYS A 201 19.37 0.58 -6.50
N ALA A 202 19.89 0.37 -7.70
CA ALA A 202 19.47 1.11 -8.89
C ALA A 202 17.97 0.91 -9.21
N VAL A 203 17.48 -0.33 -9.07
CA VAL A 203 16.06 -0.65 -9.29
C VAL A 203 15.20 -0.07 -8.19
N ARG A 204 15.59 -0.24 -6.91
CA ARG A 204 14.85 0.32 -5.77
C ARG A 204 14.73 1.84 -5.84
N ALA A 205 15.82 2.53 -6.18
CA ALA A 205 15.84 3.97 -6.35
C ALA A 205 14.82 4.44 -7.40
N LEU A 206 14.72 3.72 -8.52
CA LEU A 206 13.77 4.04 -9.57
C LEU A 206 12.33 3.69 -9.16
N LEU A 207 12.09 2.57 -8.48
CA LEU A 207 10.76 2.22 -7.97
C LEU A 207 10.22 3.33 -7.07
N VAL A 208 11.01 3.77 -6.08
CA VAL A 208 10.65 4.84 -5.13
C VAL A 208 10.32 6.14 -5.85
N LYS A 209 11.07 6.49 -6.89
CA LYS A 209 10.89 7.73 -7.66
C LYS A 209 9.74 7.69 -8.66
N LYS A 210 9.44 6.51 -9.24
CA LYS A 210 8.50 6.37 -10.36
C LYS A 210 7.08 6.00 -9.93
N PHE A 211 6.92 5.31 -8.81
CA PHE A 211 5.58 5.10 -8.25
C PHE A 211 5.11 6.39 -7.57
N VAL A 212 4.24 7.14 -8.26
CA VAL A 212 3.72 8.45 -7.80
C VAL A 212 3.04 8.33 -6.45
N GLY A 213 3.35 9.24 -5.53
CA GLY A 213 2.82 9.24 -4.17
C GLY A 213 3.56 8.32 -3.19
N THR A 214 4.73 7.77 -3.54
CA THR A 214 5.57 7.03 -2.57
C THR A 214 6.15 7.98 -1.53
N ALA A 215 6.00 7.68 -0.24
CA ALA A 215 6.54 8.50 0.85
C ALA A 215 8.07 8.42 0.92
N LEU A 216 8.76 9.47 0.48
CA LEU A 216 10.23 9.48 0.38
C LEU A 216 10.94 9.43 1.75
N ASN A 217 10.31 9.96 2.80
CA ASN A 217 10.82 9.92 4.17
C ASN A 217 10.80 8.53 4.81
N CYS A 218 10.32 7.50 4.10
CA CYS A 218 10.38 6.10 4.50
C CYS A 218 11.65 5.39 3.99
N PHE A 219 12.56 6.11 3.34
CA PHE A 219 13.77 5.56 2.75
C PHE A 219 15.01 6.39 3.10
N ASP A 220 16.15 5.73 3.35
CA ASP A 220 17.43 6.41 3.51
C ASP A 220 18.08 6.78 2.16
N ASN A 221 19.27 7.38 2.20
CA ASN A 221 20.05 7.76 1.00
C ASN A 221 20.48 6.55 0.13
N ASN A 222 20.38 5.34 0.66
CA ASN A 222 20.65 4.08 -0.04
C ASN A 222 19.37 3.38 -0.51
N PHE A 223 18.20 4.02 -0.34
CA PHE A 223 16.88 3.45 -0.60
C PHE A 223 16.59 2.19 0.22
N GLN A 224 17.23 2.07 1.40
CA GLN A 224 16.84 1.13 2.44
C GLN A 224 15.64 1.66 3.21
N LEU A 225 14.82 0.76 3.74
CA LEU A 225 13.65 1.13 4.53
C LEU A 225 14.09 1.71 5.87
N ILE A 226 13.49 2.82 6.26
CA ILE A 226 13.62 3.42 7.60
C ILE A 226 12.24 3.64 8.22
N PRO A 227 12.10 3.64 9.55
CA PRO A 227 10.83 3.93 10.21
C PRO A 227 10.34 5.34 9.86
N ARG A 228 9.02 5.52 9.67
CA ARG A 228 8.43 6.83 9.34
C ARG A 228 8.29 7.73 10.56
N ASN A 229 8.17 7.14 11.74
CA ASN A 229 7.90 7.80 13.02
C ASN A 229 9.03 7.54 14.03
N PRO A 230 10.30 7.85 13.72
CA PRO A 230 11.45 7.45 14.55
C PRO A 230 11.45 8.04 15.98
N SER A 231 10.65 9.08 16.24
CA SER A 231 10.47 9.65 17.58
C SER A 231 9.47 8.88 18.44
N ASN A 232 8.65 8.00 17.87
CA ASN A 232 7.72 7.16 18.61
C ASN A 232 8.42 5.87 19.06
N THR A 233 8.96 5.89 20.27
CA THR A 233 9.74 4.76 20.81
C THR A 233 8.93 3.49 21.05
N GLU A 234 7.61 3.58 21.08
CA GLU A 234 6.74 2.40 21.25
C GLU A 234 6.33 1.78 19.90
N ASP A 235 6.32 2.58 18.83
CA ASP A 235 6.00 2.14 17.47
C ASP A 235 6.57 3.11 16.43
N GLU A 236 7.81 2.83 16.00
CA GLU A 236 8.56 3.71 15.11
C GLU A 236 8.13 3.65 13.65
N ILE A 237 7.38 2.61 13.25
CA ILE A 237 7.10 2.26 11.85
C ILE A 237 6.39 3.40 11.12
#